data_AF-A0A151UDF1-F1
#
_entry.id   AF-A0A151UDF1-F1
#
_cell.length_a   1.000
_cell.length_b   1.000
_cell.length_c   1.000
_cell.angle_alpha   90.00
_cell.angle_beta   90.00
_cell.angle_gamma   90.00
#
_symmetry.space_group_name_H-M   'P 1'
#
loop_
_entity.id
_entity.type
_entity.pdbx_description
1 polymer ?
#
loop_
_entity_poly.entity_id
_entity_poly.type
_entity_poly.pdbx_seq_one_letter_code
_entity_poly.pdbx_strand_id
1 'polypeptide(L)'
;ESGLLILAVVALHNAIGYLLGFAAARMFHLPHADCKAVSIEVGMQNSGLGVALAAVHFAASPITAVPSAIFSLWHNISGPILASYWAAKADATAKEKSEKEHMSV
;
A
#
# COMPACT_ATOMS: atom_id res chain seq x y z
N GLU A 1 12.78 -7.31 -22.40
CA GLU A 1 13.53 -7.29 -21.13
C GLU A 1 13.05 -6.25 -20.10
N SER A 2 12.53 -5.09 -20.49
CA SER A 2 12.19 -4.01 -19.54
C SER A 2 10.98 -4.23 -18.63
N GLY A 3 10.07 -5.18 -18.93
CA GLY A 3 8.82 -5.36 -18.17
C GLY A 3 9.02 -5.79 -16.71
N LEU A 4 9.95 -6.72 -16.46
CA LEU A 4 10.30 -7.17 -15.10
C LEU A 4 10.92 -6.03 -14.27
N LEU A 5 11.77 -5.22 -14.89
CA LEU A 5 12.35 -4.03 -14.25
C LEU A 5 11.28 -3.01 -13.87
N ILE A 6 10.33 -2.72 -14.76
CA ILE A 6 9.22 -1.80 -14.46
C ILE A 6 8.37 -2.34 -13.31
N LEU A 7 8.05 -3.64 -13.32
CA LEU A 7 7.31 -4.28 -12.23
C LEU A 7 8.05 -4.16 -10.90
N ALA A 8 9.36 -4.45 -10.89
CA ALA A 8 10.19 -4.35 -9.68
C ALA A 8 10.21 -2.91 -9.13
N VAL A 9 10.37 -1.90 -10.00
CA VAL A 9 10.35 -0.49 -9.62
C VAL A 9 8.98 -0.07 -9.08
N VAL A 10 7.89 -0.48 -9.73
CA VAL A 10 6.52 -0.21 -9.29
C VAL A 10 6.24 -0.82 -7.92
N ALA A 11 6.62 -2.09 -7.73
CA ALA A 11 6.44 -2.78 -6.46
C ALA A 11 7.25 -2.13 -5.34
N LEU A 12 8.51 -1.77 -5.62
CA LEU A 12 9.37 -1.07 -4.67
C LEU A 12 8.82 0.31 -4.32
N HIS A 13 8.38 1.10 -5.30
CA HIS A 13 7.80 2.43 -5.09
C HIS A 13 6.57 2.36 -4.19
N ASN A 14 5.67 1.40 -4.44
CA ASN A 14 4.49 1.19 -3.62
C ASN A 14 4.85 0.76 -2.18
N ALA A 15 5.79 -0.18 -2.02
CA ALA A 15 6.25 -0.61 -0.70
C ALA A 15 6.89 0.53 0.10
N ILE A 16 7.70 1.38 -0.57
CA ILE A 16 8.27 2.60 0.02
C ILE A 16 7.14 3.55 0.43
N GLY A 17 6.12 3.73 -0.41
CA GLY A 17 4.93 4.53 -0.08
C GLY A 17 4.25 4.06 1.20
N TYR A 18 3.98 2.76 1.34
CA TYR A 18 3.42 2.19 2.57
C TYR A 18 4.33 2.46 3.79
N LEU A 19 5.63 2.19 3.65
CA LEU A 19 6.60 2.33 4.75
C LEU A 19 6.73 3.78 5.20
N LEU A 20 6.92 4.71 4.26
CA LEU A 20 7.09 6.14 4.56
C LEU A 20 5.79 6.75 5.07
N GLY A 21 4.63 6.38 4.54
CA GLY A 21 3.33 6.83 5.06
C GLY A 21 3.12 6.39 6.50
N PHE A 22 3.42 5.12 6.82
CA PHE A 22 3.34 4.61 8.19
C PHE A 22 4.34 5.30 9.12
N ALA A 23 5.60 5.44 8.69
CA ALA A 23 6.66 6.07 9.47
C ALA A 23 6.35 7.55 9.73
N ALA A 24 5.87 8.29 8.72
CA ALA A 24 5.43 9.66 8.87
C ALA A 24 4.31 9.79 9.90
N ALA A 25 3.25 9.00 9.78
CA ALA A 25 2.16 9.01 10.76
C ALA A 25 2.63 8.69 12.19
N ARG A 26 3.62 7.80 12.32
CA ARG A 26 4.26 7.50 13.61
C ARG A 26 5.09 8.65 14.16
N MET A 27 5.83 9.38 13.31
CA MET A 27 6.56 10.59 13.74
C MET A 27 5.61 11.67 14.26
N PHE A 28 4.38 11.73 13.76
CA PHE A 28 3.32 12.62 14.25
C PHE A 28 2.51 12.04 15.42
N HIS A 29 2.91 10.90 15.99
CA HIS A 29 2.27 10.28 17.15
C HIS A 29 0.77 9.95 16.93
N LEU A 30 0.37 9.66 15.69
CA LEU A 30 -1.01 9.29 15.40
C LEU A 30 -1.36 7.91 16.03
N PRO A 31 -2.64 7.68 16.36
CA PRO A 31 -3.14 6.37 16.74
C PRO A 31 -2.73 5.29 15.73
N HIS A 32 -2.57 4.05 16.20
CA HIS A 32 -2.09 2.97 15.32
C HIS A 32 -3.03 2.69 14.15
N ALA A 33 -4.35 2.85 14.34
CA ALA A 33 -5.34 2.75 13.27
C ALA A 33 -5.10 3.80 12.18
N ASP A 34 -4.89 5.05 12.57
CA ASP A 34 -4.63 6.16 11.66
C ASP A 34 -3.29 5.99 10.93
N CYS A 35 -2.26 5.45 11.60
CA CYS A 35 -0.99 5.12 10.94
C CYS A 35 -1.18 4.10 9.81
N LYS A 36 -2.04 3.10 10.00
CA LYS A 36 -2.39 2.12 8.95
C LYS A 36 -3.15 2.78 7.80
N ALA A 37 -4.09 3.67 8.12
CA ALA A 37 -4.83 4.42 7.11
C ALA A 37 -3.91 5.30 6.27
N VAL A 38 -3.04 6.11 6.90
CA VAL A 38 -2.06 6.96 6.19
C VAL A 38 -1.09 6.14 5.36
N SER A 39 -0.62 5.00 5.87
CA SER A 39 0.23 4.08 5.10
C SER A 39 -0.45 3.67 3.79
N ILE A 40 -1.70 3.22 3.85
CA ILE A 40 -2.48 2.80 2.69
C ILE A 40 -2.73 3.98 1.74
N GLU A 41 -3.13 5.14 2.26
CA GLU A 41 -3.38 6.34 1.45
C GLU A 41 -2.15 6.78 0.65
N VAL A 42 -0.96 6.72 1.28
CA VAL A 42 0.29 7.10 0.61
C VAL A 42 0.72 6.06 -0.44
N GLY A 43 0.54 4.77 -0.16
CA GLY A 43 0.91 3.70 -1.09
C GLY A 43 -0.09 3.49 -2.23
N MET A 44 -1.37 3.74 -2.01
CA MET A 44 -2.45 3.54 -2.99
C MET A 44 -2.70 4.80 -3.79
N GLN A 45 -2.03 4.90 -4.93
CA GLN A 45 -2.11 6.06 -5.82
C GLN A 45 -3.27 5.94 -6.80
N ASN A 46 -3.77 7.08 -7.29
CA ASN A 46 -4.66 7.12 -8.45
C ASN A 46 -3.85 6.87 -9.74
N SER A 47 -3.58 5.60 -9.99
CA SER A 47 -2.81 5.14 -11.15
C SER A 47 -3.57 5.27 -12.48
N GLY A 48 -4.91 5.31 -12.44
CA GLY A 48 -5.73 5.57 -13.62
C GLY A 48 -5.49 6.96 -14.20
N LEU A 49 -5.40 7.98 -13.33
CA LEU A 49 -5.02 9.33 -13.73
C LEU A 49 -3.61 9.36 -14.36
N GLY A 50 -2.67 8.58 -13.84
CA GLY A 50 -1.33 8.45 -14.42
C GLY A 50 -1.34 7.92 -15.85
N VAL A 51 -2.13 6.88 -16.12
CA VAL A 51 -2.33 6.36 -17.49
C VAL A 51 -2.97 7.43 -18.39
N ALA A 52 -3.99 8.14 -17.91
CA ALA A 52 -4.67 9.18 -18.67
C ALA A 52 -3.73 10.35 -19.03
N LEU A 53 -2.94 10.84 -18.08
CA LEU A 53 -1.95 11.90 -18.32
C LEU A 53 -0.87 11.45 -19.30
N ALA A 54 -0.39 10.21 -19.19
CA ALA A 54 0.57 9.64 -20.13
C ALA A 54 0.00 9.59 -21.56
N ALA A 55 -1.24 9.16 -21.71
CA ALA A 55 -1.90 9.10 -23.02
C ALA A 55 -2.08 10.48 -23.66
N VAL A 56 -2.39 11.52 -22.87
CA VAL A 56 -2.62 12.89 -23.38
C VAL A 56 -1.31 13.62 -23.66
N HIS A 57 -0.33 13.55 -22.76
CA HIS A 57 0.86 14.40 -22.83
C HIS A 57 2.09 13.69 -23.42
N PHE A 58 2.08 12.36 -23.48
CA PHE A 58 3.19 11.54 -23.97
C PHE A 58 2.74 10.53 -25.02
N ALA A 59 1.74 10.88 -25.85
CA ALA A 59 1.15 10.01 -26.86
C ALA A 59 2.17 9.38 -27.83
N ALA A 60 3.26 10.08 -28.13
CA ALA A 60 4.35 9.59 -28.98
C ALA A 60 5.18 8.46 -28.32
N SER A 61 5.03 8.24 -27.01
CA SER A 61 5.77 7.24 -26.24
C SER A 61 4.84 6.45 -25.31
N PRO A 62 4.14 5.42 -25.83
CA PRO A 62 3.18 4.62 -25.05
C PRO A 62 3.76 3.93 -23.83
N ILE A 63 5.08 3.69 -23.81
CA ILE A 63 5.78 3.07 -22.69
C ILE A 63 5.69 3.88 -21.39
N THR A 64 5.44 5.19 -21.48
CA THR A 64 5.25 6.08 -20.32
C THR A 64 4.00 5.76 -19.51
N ALA A 65 2.97 5.15 -20.12
CA ALA A 65 1.77 4.71 -19.43
C ALA A 65 1.93 3.36 -18.70
N VAL A 66 2.94 2.57 -19.08
CA VAL A 66 3.15 1.20 -18.59
C VAL A 66 3.37 1.14 -17.08
N PRO A 67 4.20 2.00 -16.45
CA PRO A 67 4.36 2.00 -14.99
C PRO A 67 3.03 2.23 -14.28
N SER A 68 2.22 3.21 -14.69
CA SER A 68 0.92 3.49 -14.08
C SER A 68 -0.08 2.34 -14.28
N ALA A 69 -0.10 1.72 -15.46
CA ALA A 69 -0.96 0.56 -15.71
C ALA A 69 -0.59 -0.65 -14.83
N ILE A 70 0.71 -0.95 -14.70
CA ILE A 70 1.19 -2.01 -13.81
C ILE A 70 0.94 -1.66 -12.35
N PHE A 71 1.11 -0.37 -11.98
CA PHE A 71 0.80 0.12 -10.64
C PHE A 71 -0.65 -0.22 -10.30
N SER A 72 -1.62 0.07 -11.18
CA SER A 72 -3.05 -0.28 -11.01
C SER A 72 -3.26 -1.74 -10.65
N LEU A 73 -2.57 -2.67 -11.29
CA LEU A 73 -2.67 -4.08 -10.94
C LEU A 73 -2.02 -4.36 -9.58
N TRP A 74 -0.81 -3.84 -9.36
CA TRP A 74 0.01 -4.15 -8.20
C TRP A 74 -0.56 -3.62 -6.87
N HIS A 75 -0.97 -2.34 -6.80
CA HIS A 75 -1.48 -1.77 -5.55
C HIS A 75 -2.85 -2.34 -5.16
N ASN A 76 -3.68 -2.71 -6.13
CA ASN A 76 -4.94 -3.41 -5.89
C ASN A 76 -4.75 -4.85 -5.37
N ILE A 77 -3.56 -5.44 -5.54
CA ILE A 77 -3.21 -6.73 -4.94
C ILE A 77 -2.53 -6.52 -3.58
N SER A 78 -1.48 -5.69 -3.53
CA SER A 78 -0.68 -5.48 -2.31
C SER A 78 -1.45 -4.77 -1.19
N GLY A 79 -2.34 -3.84 -1.52
CA GLY A 79 -3.17 -3.11 -0.56
C GLY A 79 -4.07 -4.04 0.26
N PRO A 80 -4.93 -4.86 -0.37
CA PRO A 80 -5.72 -5.86 0.33
C PRO A 80 -4.90 -6.89 1.10
N ILE A 81 -3.73 -7.30 0.60
CA ILE A 81 -2.81 -8.19 1.33
C ILE A 81 -2.34 -7.54 2.63
N LEU A 82 -1.88 -6.28 2.56
CA LEU A 82 -1.43 -5.54 3.73
C LEU A 82 -2.57 -5.28 4.72
N ALA A 83 -3.76 -4.92 4.22
CA ALA A 83 -4.95 -4.74 5.03
C ALA A 83 -5.33 -6.05 5.76
N SER A 84 -5.31 -7.18 5.05
CA SER A 84 -5.60 -8.51 5.58
C SER A 84 -4.59 -8.92 6.65
N TYR A 85 -3.30 -8.65 6.42
CA TYR A 85 -2.24 -8.89 7.41
C TYR A 85 -2.50 -8.14 8.72
N TRP A 86 -2.88 -6.86 8.64
CA TRP A 86 -3.19 -6.08 9.85
C TRP A 86 -4.49 -6.50 10.53
N ALA A 87 -5.50 -6.95 9.77
CA ALA A 87 -6.73 -7.49 10.34
C ALA A 87 -6.43 -8.76 11.15
N ALA A 88 -5.73 -9.73 10.55
CA ALA A 88 -5.34 -10.97 11.23
C ALA A 88 -4.52 -10.72 12.51
N LYS A 89 -3.61 -9.73 12.48
CA LYS A 89 -2.83 -9.35 13.68
C LYS A 89 -3.70 -8.75 14.77
N ALA A 90 -4.69 -7.94 14.42
CA ALA A 90 -5.61 -7.35 15.38
C ALA A 90 -6.46 -8.42 16.07
N ASP A 91 -6.96 -9.39 15.31
CA ASP A 91 -7.76 -10.52 15.82
C ASP A 91 -6.96 -11.40 16.78
N ALA A 92 -5.71 -11.73 16.43
CA ALA A 92 -4.81 -12.48 17.31
C ALA A 92 -4.57 -11.76 18.65
N THR A 93 -4.33 -10.45 18.58
CA THR A 93 -4.12 -9.61 19.78
C THR A 93 -5.36 -9.56 20.67
N ALA A 94 -6.57 -9.52 20.07
CA ALA A 94 -7.82 -9.53 20.81
C ALA A 94 -8.07 -10.87 21.51
N LYS A 95 -7.77 -11.99 20.84
CA LYS A 95 -7.91 -13.34 21.41
C LYS A 95 -7.00 -13.55 22.62
N GLU A 96 -5.72 -13.19 22.51
CA GLU A 96 -4.76 -13.30 23.62
C GLU A 96 -5.18 -12.48 24.86
N LYS A 97 -5.79 -11.30 24.64
CA LYS A 97 -6.27 -10.46 25.74
C LYS A 97 -7.44 -11.12 26.48
N SER A 98 -8.39 -11.70 25.75
CA SER A 98 -9.54 -12.42 26.31
C SER A 98 -9.11 -13.67 27.11
N GLU A 99 -8.18 -14.47 26.59
CA GLU A 99 -7.66 -15.65 27.29
C GLU A 99 -6.94 -15.30 28.60
N LYS A 100 -6.15 -14.21 28.61
CA LYS A 100 -5.48 -13.72 29.82
C LYS A 100 -6.46 -13.20 30.87
N GLU A 101 -7.49 -12.47 30.45
CA GLU A 101 -8.54 -12.01 31.35
C GLU A 101 -9.28 -13.19 31.97
N HIS A 102 -9.67 -14.21 31.18
CA HIS A 102 -10.37 -15.40 31.68
C HIS A 102 -9.55 -16.25 32.66
N MET A 103 -8.22 -16.31 32.50
CA MET A 103 -7.32 -17.06 33.39
C MET A 103 -6.91 -16.27 34.66
N SER A 104 -7.28 -15.00 34.74
CA SER A 104 -6.99 -14.12 35.89
C SER A 104 -8.17 -13.95 36.87
N VAL A 105 -9.34 -14.52 36.55
CA VAL A 105 -10.55 -14.57 37.39
C VAL A 105 -10.65 -15.94 38.05
#